data_AF-W2X7V5-F1
#
_entry.id   AF-W2X7V5-F1
#
_cell.length_a   1.000
_cell.length_b   1.000
_cell.length_c   1.000
_cell.angle_alpha   90.00
_cell.angle_beta   90.00
_cell.angle_gamma   90.00
#
_symmetry.space_group_name_H-M   'P 1'
#
loop_
_entity.id
_entity.type
_entity.pdbx_description
1 polymer ?
#
loop_
_entity_poly.entity_id
_entity_poly.type
_entity_poly.pdbx_seq_one_letter_code
_entity_poly.pdbx_strand_id
1 'polypeptide(L)'
;MLTGLIWMVSPNVQCFGTPDLASQVPMSPCKFLPMAVTPSRTLPSQSVTSPAPGAPGRIALNQMAALATAIWLVTQNKCSQKQVFAIHTLAFDQEPFYSECPNTTRNGGYGSLVVPCAPTARVSASSSSEITPVEGSPWVSRWIAEEYSTKTTPLLSTSATVGIITGCIAVVLVILGFIIACKHRSKKNKGQTGLWDDDIITAKRIPRNRVQVNQLLSRGAFGEVYAGAFNDRQVAVKMLLPSTRRDIRLVNEFLAEARLTACMEHPRIVTLVGVAWDTLSDLCIVLEFMEGGDLRSLLNNYEKAKRKYPVGFSREKVTIALHVCHALTYLHSLEPPVIHRDLKSRNILLDEMHEAKLTDFGISRERLDRTMTAGVGTSLWMAPEVMMGEKYDDKADIFSFGVVLSELDLHTLPYAQIKREMERSHGRQMSDATLLQRVAMGATSVEFSDVGPQSMVDLGRACVSVDPSKRPCAAEALFKLQVVLSKDLA
;
A
#
# COMPACT_ATOMS: atom_id res chain seq x y z
N MET A 1 46.48 -11.79 14.51
CA MET A 1 45.83 -13.10 14.72
C MET A 1 44.41 -12.86 15.20
N LEU A 2 43.45 -13.40 14.45
CA LEU A 2 42.07 -13.77 14.80
C LEU A 2 41.21 -12.80 15.64
N THR A 3 40.30 -12.10 14.98
CA THR A 3 39.04 -11.61 15.56
C THR A 3 37.86 -12.30 14.87
N GLY A 4 36.95 -12.85 15.68
CA GLY A 4 35.85 -13.73 15.30
C GLY A 4 34.51 -13.05 14.98
N LEU A 5 33.59 -13.84 14.44
CA LEU A 5 32.22 -13.48 14.04
C LEU A 5 31.29 -13.23 15.23
N ILE A 6 30.33 -12.30 15.06
CA ILE A 6 29.14 -12.16 15.90
C ILE A 6 28.01 -13.00 15.27
N TRP A 7 27.38 -13.88 16.06
CA TRP A 7 26.19 -14.63 15.66
C TRP A 7 24.96 -14.11 16.42
N MET A 8 23.85 -13.91 15.71
CA MET A 8 22.50 -13.86 16.30
C MET A 8 21.67 -14.99 15.68
N VAL A 9 21.57 -16.10 16.40
CA VAL A 9 20.76 -17.27 15.99
C VAL A 9 19.36 -17.15 16.60
N SER A 10 18.33 -17.21 15.75
CA SER A 10 16.95 -17.45 16.17
C SER A 10 16.84 -18.89 16.70
N PRO A 11 16.08 -19.18 17.77
CA PRO A 11 16.01 -20.52 18.38
C PRO A 11 15.48 -21.64 17.47
N ASN A 12 15.02 -21.34 16.25
CA ASN A 12 14.40 -22.30 15.32
C ASN A 12 15.23 -22.55 14.02
N VAL A 13 16.51 -22.19 13.99
CA VAL A 13 17.41 -22.44 12.85
C VAL A 13 18.70 -23.07 13.37
N GLN A 14 19.07 -24.24 12.83
CA GLN A 14 20.38 -24.86 13.04
C GLN A 14 21.25 -24.64 11.80
N CYS A 15 22.44 -24.07 12.01
CA CYS A 15 23.46 -23.94 10.99
C CYS A 15 24.59 -24.91 11.32
N PHE A 16 25.04 -25.69 10.33
CA PHE A 16 26.06 -26.73 10.53
C PHE A 16 27.45 -26.13 10.31
N GLY A 17 28.35 -26.35 11.26
CA GLY A 17 29.78 -26.23 11.03
C GLY A 17 30.35 -27.64 10.87
N THR A 18 31.02 -27.95 9.76
CA THR A 18 31.76 -29.21 9.63
C THR A 18 33.16 -29.04 10.22
N PRO A 19 33.54 -29.80 11.27
CA PRO A 19 34.94 -30.16 11.46
C PRO A 19 35.28 -31.22 10.38
N ASP A 20 36.45 -31.14 9.78
CA ASP A 20 36.95 -32.05 8.73
C ASP A 20 36.29 -31.97 7.34
N LEU A 21 36.59 -30.89 6.64
CA LEU A 21 36.87 -30.98 5.19
C LEU A 21 38.37 -30.91 4.89
N ALA A 22 39.22 -31.30 5.85
CA ALA A 22 40.67 -31.41 5.66
C ALA A 22 41.10 -32.81 5.19
N SER A 23 40.19 -33.79 5.08
CA SER A 23 40.55 -35.19 4.83
C SER A 23 40.03 -35.81 3.53
N GLN A 24 39.23 -35.11 2.70
CA GLN A 24 38.74 -35.71 1.42
C GLN A 24 38.88 -34.88 0.14
N VAL A 25 39.44 -33.68 0.17
CA VAL A 25 39.90 -32.96 -1.04
C VAL A 25 41.11 -32.11 -0.65
N PRO A 26 42.21 -32.05 -1.43
CA PRO A 26 43.35 -31.21 -1.09
C PRO A 26 42.98 -29.74 -1.34
N MET A 27 42.20 -29.14 -0.45
CA MET A 27 41.91 -27.71 -0.45
C MET A 27 42.66 -27.06 0.72
N SER A 28 43.65 -26.27 0.36
CA SER A 28 44.43 -25.39 1.25
C SER A 28 43.52 -24.31 1.88
N PRO A 29 43.88 -23.75 3.05
CA PRO A 29 43.00 -22.86 3.80
C PRO A 29 42.81 -21.54 3.06
N CYS A 30 41.59 -21.30 2.56
CA CYS A 30 41.24 -20.07 1.87
C CYS A 30 41.10 -18.89 2.86
N LYS A 31 41.46 -17.67 2.43
CA LYS A 31 41.54 -16.49 3.29
C LYS A 31 40.16 -15.84 3.47
N PHE A 32 39.79 -15.48 4.70
CA PHE A 32 38.54 -14.77 5.04
C PHE A 32 38.83 -13.44 5.79
N LEU A 33 37.95 -12.45 5.66
CA LEU A 33 38.11 -11.09 6.24
C LEU A 33 37.66 -11.03 7.73
N PRO A 34 38.43 -10.40 8.64
CA PRO A 34 37.97 -10.07 9.99
C PRO A 34 37.33 -8.66 10.06
N MET A 35 36.20 -8.49 10.76
CA MET A 35 35.60 -7.16 11.03
C MET A 35 36.14 -6.56 12.34
N ALA A 36 36.46 -5.26 12.31
CA ALA A 36 36.87 -4.45 13.46
C ALA A 36 35.70 -3.54 13.94
N VAL A 37 35.56 -3.38 15.25
CA VAL A 37 34.67 -2.40 15.89
C VAL A 37 35.56 -1.43 16.68
N THR A 38 35.56 -0.14 16.36
CA THR A 38 36.23 0.90 17.17
C THR A 38 35.22 1.66 18.03
N PRO A 39 35.46 1.84 19.35
CA PRO A 39 34.59 2.64 20.22
C PRO A 39 34.94 4.13 20.14
N SER A 40 33.90 4.98 20.14
CA SER A 40 34.01 6.44 20.17
C SER A 40 34.49 6.95 21.53
N ARG A 41 35.60 7.69 21.58
CA ARG A 41 35.91 8.63 22.67
C ARG A 41 36.67 9.84 22.14
N THR A 42 36.02 11.00 22.27
CA THR A 42 36.57 12.38 22.44
C THR A 42 37.89 12.74 21.72
N LEU A 43 37.78 13.62 20.71
CA LEU A 43 38.88 14.40 20.13
C LEU A 43 39.52 15.35 21.15
N PRO A 44 40.86 15.49 21.12
CA PRO A 44 41.50 16.79 21.22
C PRO A 44 42.16 17.17 19.89
N SER A 45 42.11 18.47 19.62
CA SER A 45 42.67 19.16 18.46
C SER A 45 44.16 18.88 18.21
N GLN A 46 44.54 18.59 16.97
CA GLN A 46 45.71 19.19 16.30
C GLN A 46 45.76 18.92 14.78
N SER A 47 46.03 20.01 14.04
CA SER A 47 46.62 20.18 12.70
C SER A 47 46.21 19.28 11.52
N VAL A 48 45.62 19.94 10.53
CA VAL A 48 45.45 19.51 9.13
C VAL A 48 46.82 19.35 8.45
N THR A 49 47.06 18.17 7.88
CA THR A 49 47.90 17.99 6.68
C THR A 49 47.21 16.98 5.76
N SER A 50 47.03 17.37 4.50
CA SER A 50 46.36 16.62 3.43
C SER A 50 47.02 15.25 3.15
N PRO A 51 46.26 14.26 2.63
CA PRO A 51 46.72 12.87 2.54
C PRO A 51 47.50 12.57 1.25
N ALA A 52 48.46 11.64 1.35
CA ALA A 52 49.07 10.97 0.19
C ALA A 52 48.09 9.97 -0.46
N PRO A 53 48.18 9.72 -1.77
CA PRO A 53 47.19 8.92 -2.50
C PRO A 53 47.48 7.42 -2.33
N GLY A 54 46.54 6.66 -1.74
CA GLY A 54 46.66 5.19 -1.71
C GLY A 54 45.97 4.44 -0.56
N ALA A 55 44.78 4.86 -0.10
CA ALA A 55 44.01 4.10 0.90
C ALA A 55 42.50 4.07 0.59
N PRO A 56 41.79 2.95 0.86
CA PRO A 56 40.38 2.75 0.51
C PRO A 56 39.47 3.46 1.54
N GLY A 57 39.34 4.78 1.40
CA GLY A 57 38.61 5.63 2.35
C GLY A 57 37.18 6.05 1.95
N ARG A 58 36.64 5.60 0.81
CA ARG A 58 35.33 6.08 0.31
C ARG A 58 34.17 5.08 0.39
N ILE A 59 34.40 3.85 0.85
CA ILE A 59 33.36 2.81 0.90
C ILE A 59 32.58 2.84 2.24
N ALA A 60 33.16 3.39 3.31
CA ALA A 60 32.58 3.33 4.66
C ALA A 60 31.31 4.20 4.87
N LEU A 61 31.15 5.31 4.14
CA LEU A 61 30.01 6.22 4.36
C LEU A 61 28.70 5.69 3.76
N ASN A 62 28.75 5.06 2.59
CA ASN A 62 27.57 4.49 1.93
C ASN A 62 27.09 3.20 2.61
N GLN A 63 28.00 2.44 3.23
CA GLN A 63 27.67 1.21 3.94
C GLN A 63 26.97 1.48 5.29
N MET A 64 27.36 2.54 6.01
CA MET A 64 26.67 2.97 7.23
C MET A 64 25.25 3.48 6.96
N ALA A 65 25.04 4.17 5.85
CA ALA A 65 23.71 4.64 5.43
C ALA A 65 22.78 3.46 5.10
N ALA A 66 23.26 2.47 4.34
CA ALA A 66 22.47 1.28 3.99
C ALA A 66 22.08 0.44 5.22
N LEU A 67 22.98 0.30 6.20
CA LEU A 67 22.69 -0.40 7.46
C LEU A 67 21.66 0.35 8.31
N ALA A 68 21.76 1.68 8.38
CA ALA A 68 20.81 2.52 9.11
C ALA A 68 19.40 2.49 8.48
N THR A 69 19.31 2.50 7.15
CA THR A 69 18.03 2.39 6.42
C THR A 69 17.38 1.01 6.60
N ALA A 70 18.17 -0.07 6.58
CA ALA A 70 17.68 -1.42 6.82
C ALA A 70 17.16 -1.61 8.26
N ILE A 71 17.86 -1.07 9.26
CA ILE A 71 17.42 -1.11 10.66
C ILE A 71 16.15 -0.25 10.88
N TRP A 72 16.04 0.90 10.21
CA TRP A 72 14.87 1.77 10.29
C TRP A 72 13.60 1.10 9.73
N LEU A 73 13.70 0.43 8.58
CA LEU A 73 12.59 -0.34 7.97
C LEU A 73 12.11 -1.50 8.85
N VAL A 74 13.01 -2.16 9.60
CA VAL A 74 12.66 -3.28 10.50
C VAL A 74 11.84 -2.81 11.72
N THR A 75 12.06 -1.59 12.22
CA THR A 75 11.32 -1.08 13.40
C THR A 75 9.88 -0.63 13.10
N GLN A 76 9.51 -0.45 11.83
CA GLN A 76 8.18 0.03 11.42
C GLN A 76 7.15 -1.11 11.20
N ASN A 77 7.60 -2.36 10.97
CA ASN A 77 6.69 -3.46 10.64
C ASN A 77 6.31 -4.30 11.88
N LYS A 78 5.12 -4.04 12.44
CA LYS A 78 4.45 -4.91 13.42
C LYS A 78 3.79 -6.13 12.75
N CYS A 79 4.58 -7.00 12.13
CA CYS A 79 4.08 -8.26 11.59
C CYS A 79 5.00 -9.43 11.98
N SER A 80 4.41 -10.48 12.55
CA SER A 80 5.07 -11.62 13.21
C SER A 80 5.81 -12.61 12.29
N GLN A 81 6.40 -12.16 11.19
CA GLN A 81 7.23 -13.01 10.32
C GLN A 81 8.70 -12.56 10.39
N LYS A 82 9.54 -13.44 10.96
CA LYS A 82 10.99 -13.25 11.07
C LYS A 82 11.65 -13.70 9.77
N GLN A 83 12.14 -12.76 8.96
CA GLN A 83 12.95 -13.05 7.77
C GLN A 83 14.44 -12.92 8.11
N VAL A 84 15.24 -13.87 7.60
CA VAL A 84 16.71 -13.84 7.68
C VAL A 84 17.21 -13.31 6.34
N PHE A 85 18.07 -12.29 6.38
CA PHE A 85 18.70 -11.74 5.18
C PHE A 85 20.21 -11.95 5.26
N ALA A 86 20.78 -12.54 4.21
CA ALA A 86 22.21 -12.46 3.93
C ALA A 86 22.41 -11.29 2.96
N ILE A 87 23.14 -10.26 3.38
CA ILE A 87 23.43 -9.11 2.53
C ILE A 87 24.79 -9.37 1.87
N HIS A 88 24.77 -9.61 0.56
CA HIS A 88 25.98 -9.69 -0.24
C HIS A 88 26.53 -8.28 -0.43
N THR A 89 27.76 -8.03 0.00
CA THR A 89 28.41 -6.72 -0.08
C THR A 89 29.36 -6.59 -1.28
N LEU A 90 29.36 -7.58 -2.17
CA LEU A 90 30.18 -7.67 -3.39
C LEU A 90 29.31 -7.80 -4.64
N ALA A 91 29.82 -7.35 -5.79
CA ALA A 91 29.20 -7.60 -7.08
C ALA A 91 29.34 -9.08 -7.48
N PHE A 92 28.36 -9.63 -8.20
CA PHE A 92 28.23 -11.08 -8.48
C PHE A 92 29.45 -11.69 -9.20
N ASP A 93 30.14 -10.90 -10.01
CA ASP A 93 31.36 -11.28 -10.73
C ASP A 93 32.62 -11.35 -9.84
N GLN A 94 32.56 -10.76 -8.65
CA GLN A 94 33.65 -10.73 -7.67
C GLN A 94 33.50 -11.80 -6.57
N GLU A 95 32.39 -12.53 -6.56
CA GLU A 95 32.10 -13.58 -5.57
C GLU A 95 32.39 -14.97 -6.17
N PRO A 96 33.21 -15.82 -5.52
CA PRO A 96 33.47 -17.16 -6.03
C PRO A 96 32.24 -18.07 -5.87
N PHE A 97 32.07 -19.03 -6.77
CA PHE A 97 31.04 -20.07 -6.63
C PHE A 97 31.28 -20.89 -5.36
N TYR A 98 30.22 -21.48 -4.80
CA TYR A 98 30.26 -22.24 -3.53
C TYR A 98 31.34 -23.34 -3.48
N SER A 99 31.76 -23.86 -4.64
CA SER A 99 32.79 -24.89 -4.78
C SER A 99 34.17 -24.37 -5.21
N GLU A 100 34.36 -23.05 -5.31
CA GLU A 100 35.61 -22.42 -5.75
C GLU A 100 36.20 -21.53 -4.64
N CYS A 101 37.53 -21.58 -4.47
CA CYS A 101 38.19 -20.57 -3.65
C CYS A 101 38.47 -19.29 -4.46
N PRO A 102 38.34 -18.12 -3.82
CA PRO A 102 38.58 -16.83 -4.47
C PRO A 102 40.05 -16.71 -4.90
N ASN A 103 40.28 -16.24 -6.13
CA ASN A 103 41.61 -15.98 -6.65
C ASN A 103 42.00 -14.51 -6.41
N THR A 104 43.28 -14.16 -6.57
CA THR A 104 43.79 -12.79 -6.30
C THR A 104 43.12 -11.69 -7.13
N THR A 105 42.51 -12.05 -8.27
CA THR A 105 41.74 -11.14 -9.14
C THR A 105 40.30 -10.93 -8.69
N ARG A 106 39.73 -11.80 -7.84
CA ARG A 106 38.38 -11.71 -7.27
C ARG A 106 38.47 -11.33 -5.80
N ASN A 107 38.08 -10.09 -5.47
CA ASN A 107 38.11 -9.54 -4.10
C ASN A 107 39.43 -9.79 -3.32
N GLY A 108 40.58 -9.66 -4.00
CA GLY A 108 41.90 -9.82 -3.39
C GLY A 108 42.21 -11.22 -2.84
N GLY A 109 41.48 -12.25 -3.28
CA GLY A 109 41.62 -13.63 -2.79
C GLY A 109 40.84 -13.94 -1.52
N TYR A 110 39.81 -13.15 -1.20
CA TYR A 110 38.95 -13.33 -0.02
C TYR A 110 37.49 -13.56 -0.41
N GLY A 111 36.83 -14.50 0.27
CA GLY A 111 35.44 -14.90 -0.02
C GLY A 111 34.49 -14.58 1.13
N SER A 112 33.20 -14.50 0.83
CA SER A 112 32.14 -14.44 1.85
C SER A 112 32.00 -15.81 2.54
N LEU A 113 31.88 -15.86 3.86
CA LEU A 113 31.63 -17.11 4.57
C LEU A 113 30.16 -17.50 4.38
N VAL A 114 29.91 -18.49 3.52
CA VAL A 114 28.56 -19.05 3.29
C VAL A 114 28.43 -20.34 4.08
N VAL A 115 27.55 -20.35 5.09
CA VAL A 115 27.25 -21.54 5.89
C VAL A 115 25.90 -22.11 5.42
N PRO A 116 25.81 -23.38 4.99
CA PRO A 116 24.53 -23.99 4.69
C PRO A 116 23.70 -24.13 5.97
N CYS A 117 22.52 -23.52 6.00
CA CYS A 117 21.55 -23.68 7.09
C CYS A 117 20.31 -24.39 6.55
N ALA A 118 19.80 -25.37 7.31
CA ALA A 118 18.56 -26.08 6.99
C ALA A 118 17.50 -25.82 8.08
N PRO A 119 16.20 -25.82 7.74
CA PRO A 119 15.13 -25.80 8.73
C PRO A 119 15.20 -27.07 9.60
N THR A 120 15.09 -26.94 10.92
CA THR A 120 15.19 -28.06 11.90
C THR A 120 14.21 -29.21 11.58
N ALA A 121 13.10 -28.90 10.92
CA ALA A 121 12.10 -29.88 10.47
C ALA A 121 12.57 -30.83 9.36
N ARG A 122 13.70 -30.56 8.69
CA ARG A 122 14.27 -31.41 7.61
C ARG A 122 15.49 -32.23 8.04
N VAL A 123 15.90 -32.18 9.29
CA VAL A 123 17.03 -32.96 9.82
C VAL A 123 16.50 -34.28 10.36
N SER A 124 16.79 -35.41 9.71
CA SER A 124 16.44 -36.74 10.22
C SER A 124 17.39 -37.15 11.35
N ALA A 125 16.87 -37.89 12.33
CA ALA A 125 17.59 -38.27 13.55
C ALA A 125 18.92 -39.04 13.34
N SER A 126 19.16 -39.58 12.14
CA SER A 126 20.39 -40.29 11.75
C SER A 126 21.62 -39.41 11.54
N SER A 127 21.48 -38.08 11.50
CA SER A 127 22.61 -37.14 11.33
C SER A 127 23.12 -36.57 12.66
N SER A 128 22.57 -37.01 13.79
CA SER A 128 22.84 -36.43 15.12
C SER A 128 24.10 -36.98 15.80
N SER A 129 24.71 -38.05 15.26
CA SER A 129 25.86 -38.73 15.85
C SER A 129 27.23 -38.19 15.41
N GLU A 130 27.26 -37.19 14.53
CA GLU A 130 28.50 -36.53 14.05
C GLU A 130 28.62 -35.08 14.53
N ILE A 131 27.89 -34.72 15.59
CA ILE A 131 27.92 -33.37 16.17
C ILE A 131 28.92 -33.37 17.33
N THR A 132 30.09 -32.77 17.13
CA THR A 132 31.01 -32.46 18.23
C THR A 132 30.74 -31.05 18.77
N PRO A 133 30.73 -30.86 20.11
CA PRO A 133 30.65 -29.54 20.70
C PRO A 133 31.94 -28.76 20.40
N VAL A 134 31.80 -27.53 19.92
CA VAL A 134 32.94 -26.65 19.64
C VAL A 134 33.47 -26.09 20.97
N GLU A 135 34.68 -26.48 21.38
CA GLU A 135 35.35 -25.87 22.54
C GLU A 135 35.87 -24.47 22.19
N GLY A 136 35.42 -23.46 22.93
CA GLY A 136 35.85 -22.08 22.78
C GLY A 136 37.33 -21.90 23.13
N SER A 137 38.05 -21.08 22.37
CA SER A 137 39.48 -20.87 22.59
C SER A 137 39.76 -20.25 23.99
N PRO A 138 40.77 -20.73 24.74
CA PRO A 138 41.01 -20.36 26.16
C PRO A 138 41.17 -18.87 26.44
N TRP A 139 41.53 -18.07 25.44
CA TRP A 139 41.68 -16.63 25.58
C TRP A 139 40.32 -15.90 25.58
N VAL A 140 39.31 -16.40 24.86
CA VAL A 140 37.96 -15.82 24.83
C VAL A 140 37.26 -16.02 26.17
N SER A 141 37.43 -17.21 26.77
CA SER A 141 36.92 -17.49 28.13
C SER A 141 37.63 -16.63 29.19
N ARG A 142 38.92 -16.35 29.02
CA ARG A 142 39.70 -15.46 29.91
C ARG A 142 39.27 -13.99 29.76
N TRP A 143 39.04 -13.54 28.53
CA TRP A 143 38.57 -12.18 28.24
C TRP A 143 37.16 -11.93 28.78
N ILE A 144 36.23 -12.88 28.63
CA ILE A 144 34.89 -12.77 29.23
C ILE A 144 34.97 -12.74 30.76
N ALA A 145 35.84 -13.55 31.36
CA ALA A 145 36.05 -13.54 32.81
C ALA A 145 36.71 -12.23 33.30
N GLU A 146 37.60 -11.60 32.53
CA GLU A 146 38.24 -10.34 32.91
C GLU A 146 37.35 -9.11 32.67
N GLU A 147 36.54 -9.10 31.61
CA GLU A 147 35.70 -7.96 31.24
C GLU A 147 34.31 -7.97 31.92
N TYR A 148 33.82 -9.14 32.34
CA TYR A 148 32.56 -9.31 33.08
C TYR A 148 32.71 -9.84 34.51
N SER A 149 33.94 -9.96 35.04
CA SER A 149 34.12 -10.13 36.49
C SER A 149 33.69 -8.84 37.19
N THR A 150 32.45 -8.86 37.68
CA THR A 150 32.00 -7.94 38.72
C THR A 150 32.98 -8.07 39.89
N LYS A 151 33.75 -7.00 40.17
CA LYS A 151 34.49 -6.90 41.42
C LYS A 151 33.51 -6.95 42.58
N THR A 152 33.37 -8.11 43.19
CA THR A 152 32.72 -8.26 44.50
C THR A 152 33.68 -7.72 45.56
N THR A 153 33.50 -6.45 45.96
CA THR A 153 34.06 -5.93 47.21
C THR A 153 33.23 -6.45 48.40
N PRO A 154 33.83 -6.62 49.59
CA PRO A 154 33.22 -7.38 50.68
C PRO A 154 32.01 -6.67 51.30
N LEU A 155 31.09 -7.51 51.79
CA LEU A 155 29.84 -7.25 52.51
C LEU A 155 29.70 -5.85 53.15
N LEU A 156 28.71 -5.09 52.68
CA LEU A 156 28.14 -3.93 53.37
C LEU A 156 26.70 -4.24 53.82
N SER A 157 26.37 -3.81 55.04
CA SER A 157 25.16 -4.06 55.84
C SER A 157 23.79 -3.99 55.11
N THR A 158 22.85 -4.82 55.58
CA THR A 158 21.48 -5.08 55.08
C THR A 158 20.54 -3.87 54.98
N SER A 159 20.93 -2.69 55.48
CA SER A 159 20.09 -1.48 55.40
C SER A 159 20.24 -0.66 54.11
N ALA A 160 21.32 -0.86 53.34
CA ALA A 160 21.58 -0.07 52.13
C ALA A 160 20.87 -0.60 50.86
N THR A 161 20.53 -1.89 50.82
CA THR A 161 19.91 -2.55 49.65
C THR A 161 18.45 -2.16 49.45
N VAL A 162 17.72 -1.92 50.54
CA VAL A 162 16.30 -1.52 50.49
C VAL A 162 16.15 -0.12 49.91
N GLY A 163 17.08 0.79 50.20
CA GLY A 163 17.05 2.18 49.71
C GLY A 163 17.29 2.29 48.20
N ILE A 164 18.18 1.47 47.65
CA ILE A 164 18.49 1.48 46.21
C ILE A 164 17.34 0.87 45.41
N ILE A 165 16.74 -0.23 45.89
CA ILE A 165 15.61 -0.88 45.21
C ILE A 165 14.37 0.03 45.24
N THR A 166 14.08 0.67 46.39
CA THR A 166 12.97 1.63 46.48
C THR A 166 13.20 2.88 45.63
N GLY A 167 14.43 3.40 45.57
CA GLY A 167 14.80 4.49 44.68
C GLY A 167 14.62 4.14 43.20
N CYS A 168 15.09 2.97 42.76
CA CYS A 168 14.93 2.51 41.38
C CYS A 168 13.45 2.29 41.01
N ILE A 169 12.65 1.72 41.91
CA ILE A 169 11.20 1.55 41.69
C ILE A 169 10.51 2.90 41.59
N ALA A 170 10.84 3.86 42.46
CA ALA A 170 10.28 5.22 42.39
C ALA A 170 10.62 5.92 41.08
N VAL A 171 11.86 5.81 40.60
CA VAL A 171 12.27 6.37 39.30
C VAL A 171 11.53 5.71 38.14
N VAL A 172 11.38 4.38 38.15
CA VAL A 172 10.61 3.65 37.13
C VAL A 172 9.14 4.07 37.16
N LEU A 173 8.52 4.23 38.33
CA LEU A 173 7.14 4.69 38.46
C LEU A 173 6.94 6.14 38.01
N VAL A 174 7.92 7.03 38.25
CA VAL A 174 7.89 8.41 37.74
C VAL A 174 8.04 8.42 36.23
N ILE A 175 8.92 7.60 35.65
CA ILE A 175 9.06 7.48 34.19
C ILE A 175 7.79 6.88 33.58
N LEU A 176 7.20 5.84 34.19
CA LEU A 176 5.94 5.25 33.73
C LEU A 176 4.81 6.27 33.83
N GLY A 177 4.74 7.00 34.95
CA GLY A 177 3.79 8.09 35.16
C GLY A 177 3.95 9.22 34.15
N PHE A 178 5.19 9.58 33.79
CA PHE A 178 5.49 10.57 32.76
C PHE A 178 5.12 10.04 31.37
N ILE A 179 5.40 8.78 31.03
CA ILE A 179 4.97 8.16 29.77
C ILE A 179 3.45 8.09 29.68
N ILE A 180 2.77 7.70 30.76
CA ILE A 180 1.31 7.67 30.84
C ILE A 180 0.74 9.09 30.76
N ALA A 181 1.34 10.07 31.43
CA ALA A 181 0.95 11.48 31.37
C ALA A 181 1.23 12.10 30.00
N CYS A 182 2.31 11.73 29.31
CA CYS A 182 2.61 12.12 27.93
C CYS A 182 1.65 11.45 26.95
N LYS A 183 1.29 10.17 27.16
CA LYS A 183 0.22 9.50 26.39
C LYS A 183 -1.15 10.09 26.69
N HIS A 184 -1.44 10.47 27.93
CA HIS A 184 -2.68 11.14 28.31
C HIS A 184 -2.70 12.58 27.81
N ARG A 185 -1.59 13.33 27.81
CA ARG A 185 -1.47 14.65 27.15
C ARG A 185 -1.57 14.53 25.63
N SER A 186 -1.00 13.49 25.02
CA SER A 186 -1.17 13.20 23.59
C SER A 186 -2.62 12.81 23.25
N LYS A 187 -3.30 12.06 24.12
CA LYS A 187 -4.74 11.76 24.00
C LYS A 187 -5.65 12.94 24.35
N LYS A 188 -5.23 13.85 25.25
CA LYS A 188 -5.98 15.04 25.71
C LYS A 188 -5.75 16.25 24.78
N ASN A 189 -4.61 16.30 24.08
CA ASN A 189 -4.35 17.20 22.93
C ASN A 189 -4.90 16.64 21.61
N LYS A 190 -5.35 15.37 21.58
CA LYS A 190 -6.42 14.94 20.70
C LYS A 190 -7.78 15.30 21.31
N GLY A 191 -7.96 16.58 21.68
CA GLY A 191 -9.27 17.18 21.43
C GLY A 191 -9.54 17.01 19.93
N GLN A 192 -10.79 16.79 19.54
CA GLN A 192 -11.19 16.72 18.14
C GLN A 192 -10.82 18.05 17.43
N THR A 193 -9.58 18.22 16.98
CA THR A 193 -9.26 19.15 15.91
C THR A 193 -9.92 18.54 14.68
N GLY A 194 -11.04 19.13 14.24
CA GLY A 194 -11.72 18.63 13.05
C GLY A 194 -10.84 18.77 11.83
N LEU A 195 -11.14 18.03 10.77
CA LEU A 195 -10.36 18.08 9.53
C LEU A 195 -10.36 19.47 8.84
N TRP A 196 -11.14 20.42 9.35
CA TRP A 196 -11.14 21.82 8.93
C TRP A 196 -9.90 22.60 9.38
N ASP A 197 -9.11 22.08 10.33
CA ASP A 197 -7.80 22.63 10.73
C ASP A 197 -6.64 22.00 9.92
N ASP A 198 -6.94 21.23 8.86
CA ASP A 198 -5.94 20.65 7.97
C ASP A 198 -5.37 21.72 7.02
N ASP A 199 -4.05 21.79 6.91
CA ASP A 199 -3.35 22.80 6.11
C ASP A 199 -3.75 22.75 4.63
N ILE A 200 -4.03 21.56 4.08
CA ILE A 200 -4.40 21.37 2.68
C ILE A 200 -5.81 21.91 2.44
N ILE A 201 -6.75 21.58 3.32
CA ILE A 201 -8.12 22.11 3.25
C ILE A 201 -8.13 23.62 3.44
N THR A 202 -7.34 24.13 4.38
CA THR A 202 -7.20 25.57 4.65
C THR A 202 -6.62 26.31 3.45
N ALA A 203 -5.59 25.74 2.79
CA ALA A 203 -5.00 26.31 1.59
C ALA A 203 -5.96 26.33 0.38
N LYS A 204 -6.92 25.40 0.33
CA LYS A 204 -7.98 25.35 -0.69
C LYS A 204 -9.26 26.07 -0.30
N ARG A 205 -9.26 26.81 0.82
CA ARG A 205 -10.45 27.52 1.30
C ARG A 205 -10.78 28.71 0.39
N ILE A 206 -12.05 28.79 -0.04
CA ILE A 206 -12.58 29.91 -0.83
C ILE A 206 -13.71 30.62 -0.07
N PRO A 207 -13.97 31.92 -0.35
CA PRO A 207 -15.05 32.66 0.31
C PRO A 207 -16.43 32.09 -0.03
N ARG A 208 -17.20 31.70 0.99
CA ARG A 208 -18.51 31.07 0.80
C ARG A 208 -19.52 31.97 0.09
N ASN A 209 -19.50 33.27 0.37
CA ASN A 209 -20.36 34.27 -0.27
C ASN A 209 -20.13 34.44 -1.79
N ARG A 210 -18.99 33.95 -2.32
CA ARG A 210 -18.69 33.96 -3.76
C ARG A 210 -19.15 32.68 -4.47
N VAL A 211 -19.58 31.66 -3.75
CA VAL A 211 -20.08 30.40 -4.31
C VAL A 211 -21.59 30.48 -4.46
N GLN A 212 -22.05 30.61 -5.71
CA GLN A 212 -23.47 30.58 -6.05
C GLN A 212 -23.92 29.13 -6.21
N VAL A 213 -25.02 28.78 -5.55
CA VAL A 213 -25.63 27.45 -5.61
C VAL A 213 -26.95 27.60 -6.36
N ASN A 214 -27.06 26.90 -7.50
CA ASN A 214 -28.17 27.07 -8.43
C ASN A 214 -29.05 25.79 -8.41
N GLN A 215 -29.13 25.07 -9.53
CA GLN A 215 -30.01 23.91 -9.69
C GLN A 215 -29.40 22.66 -9.06
N LEU A 216 -30.24 21.86 -8.38
CA LEU A 216 -29.86 20.51 -7.95
C LEU A 216 -29.66 19.60 -9.17
N LEU A 217 -28.46 19.02 -9.30
CA LEU A 217 -28.11 18.07 -10.37
C LEU A 217 -28.39 16.64 -9.94
N SER A 218 -27.99 16.30 -8.72
CA SER A 218 -28.06 14.93 -8.22
C SER A 218 -28.22 14.90 -6.71
N ARG A 219 -28.92 13.87 -6.23
CA ARG A 219 -29.12 13.57 -4.81
C ARG A 219 -28.84 12.10 -4.58
N GLY A 220 -27.87 11.80 -3.72
CA GLY A 220 -27.46 10.45 -3.37
C GLY A 220 -27.55 10.20 -1.87
N ALA A 221 -27.14 9.00 -1.44
CA ALA A 221 -27.10 8.63 -0.03
C ALA A 221 -26.13 9.51 0.81
N PHE A 222 -25.12 10.08 0.16
CA PHE A 222 -24.01 10.77 0.83
C PHE A 222 -24.07 12.30 0.70
N GLY A 223 -24.98 12.84 -0.12
CA GLY A 223 -25.02 14.27 -0.37
C GLY A 223 -25.89 14.70 -1.54
N GLU A 224 -25.86 15.99 -1.78
CA GLU A 224 -26.49 16.69 -2.89
C GLU A 224 -25.40 17.39 -3.71
N VAL A 225 -25.53 17.33 -5.03
CA VAL A 225 -24.64 18.04 -5.97
C VAL A 225 -25.50 19.04 -6.74
N TYR A 226 -25.07 20.29 -6.74
CA TYR A 226 -25.73 21.39 -7.41
C TYR A 226 -24.86 21.93 -8.54
N ALA A 227 -25.47 22.44 -9.60
CA ALA A 227 -24.81 23.38 -10.49
C ALA A 227 -24.64 24.69 -9.73
N GLY A 228 -23.55 25.40 -10.00
CA GLY A 228 -23.25 26.66 -9.37
C GLY A 228 -22.34 27.53 -10.23
N ALA A 229 -21.98 28.68 -9.68
CA ALA A 229 -21.01 29.58 -10.26
C ALA A 229 -20.01 30.07 -9.21
N PHE A 230 -18.74 30.17 -9.61
CA PHE A 230 -17.68 30.75 -8.80
C PHE A 230 -16.72 31.53 -9.70
N ASN A 231 -16.50 32.82 -9.43
CA ASN A 231 -15.73 33.74 -10.27
C ASN A 231 -16.11 33.64 -11.77
N ASP A 232 -17.42 33.73 -12.05
CA ASP A 232 -18.01 33.65 -13.39
C ASP A 232 -17.75 32.35 -14.17
N ARG A 233 -17.27 31.31 -13.48
CA ARG A 233 -17.10 29.95 -14.03
C ARG A 233 -18.18 29.04 -13.48
N GLN A 234 -18.72 28.20 -14.36
CA GLN A 234 -19.64 27.14 -13.97
C GLN A 234 -18.89 26.09 -13.13
N VAL A 235 -19.50 25.65 -12.04
CA VAL A 235 -18.93 24.70 -11.09
C VAL A 235 -19.97 23.68 -10.62
N ALA A 236 -19.50 22.54 -10.12
CA ALA A 236 -20.31 21.61 -9.36
C ALA A 236 -20.10 21.86 -7.86
N VAL A 237 -21.19 22.08 -7.12
CA VAL A 237 -21.17 22.34 -5.68
C VAL A 237 -21.73 21.12 -4.95
N LYS A 238 -20.85 20.33 -4.36
CA LYS A 238 -21.20 19.16 -3.56
C LYS A 238 -21.43 19.58 -2.11
N MET A 239 -22.50 19.08 -1.50
CA MET A 239 -22.91 19.37 -0.13
C MET A 239 -23.41 18.11 0.57
N LEU A 240 -23.28 18.05 1.89
CA LEU A 240 -23.95 17.02 2.68
C LEU A 240 -25.47 17.22 2.68
N LEU A 241 -26.21 16.12 2.81
CA LEU A 241 -27.67 16.16 3.00
C LEU A 241 -28.02 17.02 4.22
N PRO A 242 -29.11 17.81 4.18
CA PRO A 242 -29.52 18.65 5.31
C PRO A 242 -29.61 17.91 6.66
N SER A 243 -30.04 16.65 6.63
CA SER A 243 -30.16 15.77 7.81
C SER A 243 -28.81 15.34 8.39
N THR A 244 -27.73 15.33 7.60
CA THR A 244 -26.42 14.82 8.00
C THR A 244 -25.38 15.91 8.27
N ARG A 245 -25.67 17.19 7.97
CA ARG A 245 -24.72 18.30 8.15
C ARG A 245 -24.26 18.55 9.59
N ARG A 246 -24.98 18.02 10.58
CA ARG A 246 -24.63 18.12 12.00
C ARG A 246 -23.86 16.90 12.51
N ASP A 247 -23.77 15.83 11.73
CA ASP A 247 -22.99 14.65 12.10
C ASP A 247 -21.52 14.91 11.81
N ILE A 248 -20.74 15.13 12.86
CA ILE A 248 -19.32 15.45 12.76
C ILE A 248 -18.50 14.36 12.11
N ARG A 249 -18.95 13.09 12.16
CA ARG A 249 -18.26 11.98 11.51
C ARG A 249 -18.39 12.11 9.99
N LEU A 250 -19.61 12.34 9.52
CA LEU A 250 -19.92 12.52 8.10
C LEU A 250 -19.29 13.80 7.55
N VAL A 251 -19.24 14.89 8.33
CA VAL A 251 -18.50 16.10 7.97
C VAL A 251 -17.01 15.83 7.80
N ASN A 252 -16.38 15.10 8.72
CA ASN A 252 -14.96 14.75 8.59
C ASN A 252 -14.69 13.80 7.42
N GLU A 253 -15.59 12.87 7.12
CA GLU A 253 -15.51 12.02 5.92
C GLU A 253 -15.62 12.83 4.64
N PHE A 254 -16.54 13.79 4.61
CA PHE A 254 -16.72 14.73 3.51
C PHE A 254 -15.46 15.58 3.25
N LEU A 255 -14.88 16.14 4.31
CA LEU A 255 -13.62 16.88 4.20
C LEU A 255 -12.44 15.97 3.83
N ALA A 256 -12.42 14.70 4.25
CA ALA A 256 -11.35 13.77 3.88
C ALA A 256 -11.35 13.50 2.37
N GLU A 257 -12.53 13.39 1.77
CA GLU A 257 -12.70 13.29 0.33
C GLU A 257 -12.16 14.55 -0.39
N ALA A 258 -12.52 15.74 0.12
CA ALA A 258 -12.01 17.01 -0.40
C ALA A 258 -10.47 17.06 -0.33
N ARG A 259 -9.90 16.62 0.80
CA ARG A 259 -8.45 16.61 1.04
C ARG A 259 -7.73 15.71 0.06
N LEU A 260 -8.23 14.50 -0.20
CA LEU A 260 -7.61 13.61 -1.16
C LEU A 260 -7.67 14.19 -2.57
N THR A 261 -8.84 14.71 -2.96
CA THR A 261 -9.00 15.35 -4.27
C THR A 261 -8.07 16.56 -4.41
N ALA A 262 -7.83 17.32 -3.34
CA ALA A 262 -6.88 18.43 -3.32
C ALA A 262 -5.42 18.02 -3.55
N CYS A 263 -5.07 16.77 -3.22
CA CYS A 263 -3.71 16.23 -3.37
C CYS A 263 -3.45 15.62 -4.75
N MET A 264 -4.46 15.58 -5.63
CA MET A 264 -4.36 14.93 -6.93
C MET A 264 -4.42 15.97 -8.05
N GLU A 265 -3.56 15.79 -9.05
CA GLU A 265 -3.50 16.62 -10.24
C GLU A 265 -3.30 15.72 -11.45
N HIS A 266 -4.37 15.51 -12.21
CA HIS A 266 -4.36 14.64 -13.38
C HIS A 266 -5.52 15.00 -14.32
N PRO A 267 -5.31 15.03 -15.66
CA PRO A 267 -6.35 15.41 -16.62
C PRO A 267 -7.60 14.50 -16.62
N ARG A 268 -7.50 13.29 -16.05
CA ARG A 268 -8.60 12.32 -15.93
C ARG A 268 -9.17 12.20 -14.52
N ILE A 269 -8.90 13.17 -13.65
CA ILE A 269 -9.48 13.31 -12.32
C ILE A 269 -10.20 14.65 -12.25
N VAL A 270 -11.39 14.66 -11.67
CA VAL A 270 -12.16 15.89 -11.47
C VAL A 270 -11.41 16.80 -10.51
N THR A 271 -11.20 18.03 -10.96
CA THR A 271 -10.40 19.05 -10.28
C THR A 271 -11.17 19.69 -9.14
N LEU A 272 -10.53 19.77 -7.97
CA LEU A 272 -11.02 20.57 -6.86
C LEU A 272 -10.75 22.06 -7.11
N VAL A 273 -11.81 22.86 -7.19
CA VAL A 273 -11.73 24.33 -7.26
C VAL A 273 -11.51 24.90 -5.86
N GLY A 274 -12.20 24.39 -4.84
CA GLY A 274 -11.99 24.80 -3.47
C GLY A 274 -13.02 24.23 -2.49
N VAL A 275 -12.86 24.57 -1.21
CA VAL A 275 -13.78 24.21 -0.14
C VAL A 275 -14.28 25.48 0.52
N ALA A 276 -15.60 25.60 0.77
CA ALA A 276 -16.20 26.82 1.28
C ALA A 276 -17.16 26.53 2.44
N TRP A 277 -17.09 27.35 3.49
CA TRP A 277 -18.00 27.30 4.63
C TRP A 277 -17.94 28.59 5.45
N ASP A 278 -19.09 29.04 5.94
CA ASP A 278 -19.20 30.00 7.06
C ASP A 278 -19.57 29.27 8.35
N THR A 279 -20.37 28.21 8.25
CA THR A 279 -20.81 27.30 9.31
C THR A 279 -20.64 25.84 8.87
N LEU A 280 -20.82 24.88 9.77
CA LEU A 280 -20.82 23.47 9.36
C LEU A 280 -22.04 23.11 8.47
N SER A 281 -23.15 23.84 8.62
CA SER A 281 -24.39 23.58 7.90
C SER A 281 -24.41 24.02 6.43
N ASP A 282 -23.43 24.79 6.00
CA ASP A 282 -23.30 25.30 4.62
C ASP A 282 -21.96 24.94 3.98
N LEU A 283 -21.19 24.04 4.62
CA LEU A 283 -19.97 23.47 4.07
C LEU A 283 -20.23 22.83 2.70
N CYS A 284 -19.44 23.23 1.72
CA CYS A 284 -19.47 22.69 0.38
C CYS A 284 -18.07 22.47 -0.21
N ILE A 285 -17.99 21.49 -1.11
CA ILE A 285 -16.83 21.22 -1.97
C ILE A 285 -17.21 21.73 -3.36
N VAL A 286 -16.36 22.57 -3.93
CA VAL A 286 -16.54 23.14 -5.27
C VAL A 286 -15.58 22.43 -6.21
N LEU A 287 -16.14 21.80 -7.24
CA LEU A 287 -15.45 21.01 -8.25
C LEU A 287 -15.64 21.66 -9.62
N GLU A 288 -14.77 21.31 -10.58
CA GLU A 288 -15.06 21.62 -11.98
C GLU A 288 -16.40 21.02 -12.42
N PHE A 289 -17.10 21.74 -13.28
CA PHE A 289 -18.36 21.26 -13.85
C PHE A 289 -18.07 20.36 -15.05
N MET A 290 -18.85 19.28 -15.19
CA MET A 290 -18.71 18.29 -16.26
C MET A 290 -20.05 18.23 -17.01
N GLU A 291 -20.12 18.90 -18.16
CA GLU A 291 -21.36 19.22 -18.89
C GLU A 291 -22.09 18.00 -19.43
N GLY A 292 -21.35 16.94 -19.78
CA GLY A 292 -21.88 15.67 -20.26
C GLY A 292 -22.53 14.82 -19.15
N GLY A 293 -22.41 15.23 -17.88
CA GLY A 293 -22.93 14.49 -16.74
C GLY A 293 -22.20 13.18 -16.50
N ASP A 294 -22.87 12.20 -15.91
CA ASP A 294 -22.27 10.90 -15.60
C ASP A 294 -22.45 9.86 -16.73
N LEU A 295 -21.50 8.93 -16.85
CA LEU A 295 -21.50 7.88 -17.86
C LEU A 295 -22.77 7.01 -17.80
N ARG A 296 -23.33 6.75 -16.60
CA ARG A 296 -24.58 5.97 -16.48
C ARG A 296 -25.75 6.66 -17.17
N SER A 297 -25.82 7.98 -17.05
CA SER A 297 -26.82 8.81 -17.75
C SER A 297 -26.64 8.76 -19.28
N LEU A 298 -25.40 8.83 -19.78
CA LEU A 298 -25.11 8.63 -21.21
C LEU A 298 -25.56 7.26 -21.70
N LEU A 299 -25.21 6.18 -20.99
CA LEU A 299 -25.56 4.81 -21.36
C LEU A 299 -27.07 4.57 -21.34
N ASN A 300 -27.81 5.19 -20.41
CA ASN A 300 -29.28 5.16 -20.42
C ASN A 300 -29.86 5.79 -21.69
N ASN A 301 -29.24 6.86 -22.21
CA ASN A 301 -29.65 7.48 -23.47
C ASN A 301 -29.35 6.57 -24.66
N TYR A 302 -28.21 5.89 -24.67
CA TYR A 302 -27.86 4.90 -25.69
C TYR A 302 -28.83 3.72 -25.68
N GLU A 303 -29.19 3.21 -24.49
CA GLU A 303 -30.17 2.12 -24.34
C GLU A 303 -31.56 2.53 -24.85
N LYS A 304 -32.00 3.78 -24.66
CA LYS A 304 -33.27 4.28 -25.21
C LYS A 304 -33.24 4.46 -26.71
N ALA A 305 -32.07 4.79 -27.27
CA ALA A 305 -31.86 5.08 -28.68
C ALA A 305 -31.07 3.98 -29.41
N LYS A 306 -31.39 2.70 -29.17
CA LYS A 306 -30.63 1.52 -29.68
C LYS A 306 -30.34 1.52 -31.17
N ARG A 307 -31.24 2.10 -31.99
CA ARG A 307 -31.04 2.19 -33.45
C ARG A 307 -29.89 3.14 -33.83
N LYS A 308 -29.66 4.17 -33.01
CA LYS A 308 -28.59 5.16 -33.20
C LYS A 308 -27.29 4.71 -32.53
N TYR A 309 -27.40 4.05 -31.38
CA TYR A 309 -26.26 3.61 -30.59
C TYR A 309 -26.33 2.10 -30.35
N PRO A 310 -25.70 1.28 -31.22
CA PRO A 310 -25.67 -0.16 -31.01
C PRO A 310 -24.79 -0.56 -29.82
N VAL A 311 -25.01 -1.78 -29.33
CA VAL A 311 -24.13 -2.47 -28.39
C VAL A 311 -22.76 -2.74 -29.02
N GLY A 312 -21.76 -3.13 -28.22
CA GLY A 312 -20.38 -3.33 -28.68
C GLY A 312 -19.48 -2.14 -28.43
N PHE A 313 -18.19 -2.28 -28.74
CA PHE A 313 -17.19 -1.24 -28.48
C PHE A 313 -16.93 -0.35 -29.70
N SER A 314 -17.49 0.87 -29.68
CA SER A 314 -17.12 1.93 -30.62
C SER A 314 -15.84 2.64 -30.16
N ARG A 315 -15.18 3.34 -31.09
CA ARG A 315 -13.98 4.15 -30.79
C ARG A 315 -14.21 5.13 -29.62
N GLU A 316 -15.36 5.79 -29.58
CA GLU A 316 -15.76 6.70 -28.51
C GLU A 316 -15.85 5.97 -27.15
N LYS A 317 -16.53 4.82 -27.08
CA LYS A 317 -16.65 4.02 -25.85
C LYS A 317 -15.29 3.52 -25.35
N VAL A 318 -14.42 3.08 -26.26
CA VAL A 318 -13.05 2.65 -25.91
C VAL A 318 -12.20 3.83 -25.46
N THR A 319 -12.43 5.03 -26.01
CA THR A 319 -11.75 6.26 -25.57
C THR A 319 -12.16 6.65 -24.15
N ILE A 320 -13.46 6.54 -23.80
CA ILE A 320 -13.93 6.70 -22.41
C ILE A 320 -13.25 5.67 -21.49
N ALA A 321 -13.19 4.40 -21.88
CA ALA A 321 -12.50 3.36 -21.12
C ALA A 321 -11.00 3.68 -20.92
N LEU A 322 -10.33 4.18 -21.97
CA LEU A 322 -8.93 4.61 -21.93
C LEU A 322 -8.72 5.73 -20.91
N HIS A 323 -9.60 6.73 -20.88
CA HIS A 323 -9.56 7.84 -19.93
C HIS A 323 -9.69 7.36 -18.47
N VAL A 324 -10.61 6.43 -18.21
CA VAL A 324 -10.75 5.78 -16.90
C VAL A 324 -9.48 5.03 -16.52
N CYS A 325 -8.91 4.24 -17.43
CA CYS A 325 -7.66 3.53 -17.19
C CYS A 325 -6.49 4.49 -16.90
N HIS A 326 -6.38 5.61 -17.60
CA HIS A 326 -5.38 6.64 -17.32
C HIS A 326 -5.50 7.17 -15.88
N ALA A 327 -6.72 7.44 -15.42
CA ALA A 327 -6.95 7.86 -14.05
C ALA A 327 -6.54 6.78 -13.04
N LEU A 328 -6.93 5.52 -13.27
CA LEU A 328 -6.55 4.40 -12.40
C LEU A 328 -5.03 4.18 -12.35
N THR A 329 -4.35 4.23 -13.50
CA THR A 329 -2.88 4.13 -13.55
C THR A 329 -2.24 5.23 -12.72
N TYR A 330 -2.72 6.46 -12.82
CA TYR A 330 -2.24 7.56 -11.97
C TYR A 330 -2.45 7.26 -10.49
N LEU A 331 -3.68 6.93 -10.07
CA LEU A 331 -4.00 6.66 -8.66
C LEU A 331 -3.15 5.52 -8.07
N HIS A 332 -3.00 4.43 -8.81
CA HIS A 332 -2.25 3.23 -8.39
C HIS A 332 -0.73 3.47 -8.40
N SER A 333 -0.25 4.52 -9.07
CA SER A 333 1.17 4.91 -9.09
C SER A 333 1.60 5.86 -7.98
N LEU A 334 0.65 6.40 -7.21
CA LEU A 334 0.95 7.29 -6.07
C LEU A 334 1.64 6.53 -4.93
N GLU A 335 2.32 7.25 -4.04
CA GLU A 335 2.97 6.68 -2.85
C GLU A 335 2.40 7.34 -1.57
N PRO A 336 1.63 6.59 -0.74
CA PRO A 336 1.15 5.23 -1.01
C PRO A 336 0.08 5.19 -2.13
N PRO A 337 -0.13 4.02 -2.76
CA PRO A 337 -1.14 3.87 -3.81
C PRO A 337 -2.54 4.24 -3.33
N VAL A 338 -3.29 4.97 -4.16
CA VAL A 338 -4.67 5.34 -3.88
C VAL A 338 -5.60 4.36 -4.59
N ILE A 339 -6.44 3.65 -3.82
CA ILE A 339 -7.47 2.76 -4.37
C ILE A 339 -8.79 3.54 -4.41
N HIS A 340 -9.48 3.54 -5.55
CA HIS A 340 -10.72 4.29 -5.75
C HIS A 340 -11.89 3.74 -4.92
N ARG A 341 -12.05 2.41 -4.87
CA ARG A 341 -13.03 1.64 -4.05
C ARG A 341 -14.52 1.84 -4.36
N ASP A 342 -14.90 2.89 -5.10
CA ASP A 342 -16.27 3.10 -5.60
C ASP A 342 -16.33 3.34 -7.11
N LEU A 343 -15.49 2.65 -7.88
CA LEU A 343 -15.51 2.85 -9.32
C LEU A 343 -16.81 2.25 -9.90
N LYS A 344 -17.58 3.10 -10.57
CA LYS A 344 -18.85 2.76 -11.24
C LYS A 344 -19.18 3.81 -12.29
N SER A 345 -20.07 3.50 -13.21
CA SER A 345 -20.51 4.42 -14.28
C SER A 345 -21.08 5.75 -13.79
N ARG A 346 -21.58 5.83 -12.55
CA ARG A 346 -22.04 7.10 -11.94
C ARG A 346 -20.92 8.02 -11.45
N ASN A 347 -19.72 7.48 -11.22
CA ASN A 347 -18.55 8.22 -10.73
C ASN A 347 -17.55 8.51 -11.86
N ILE A 348 -17.96 8.28 -13.11
CA ILE A 348 -17.23 8.67 -14.33
C ILE A 348 -18.02 9.82 -14.94
N LEU A 349 -17.46 11.02 -14.87
CA LEU A 349 -18.08 12.23 -15.43
C LEU A 349 -17.50 12.52 -16.80
N LEU A 350 -18.31 13.15 -17.66
CA LEU A 350 -17.98 13.47 -19.04
C LEU A 350 -18.11 14.98 -19.26
N ASP A 351 -17.20 15.57 -20.03
CA ASP A 351 -17.35 16.94 -20.52
C ASP A 351 -18.18 16.98 -21.81
N GLU A 352 -18.31 18.16 -22.42
CA GLU A 352 -19.03 18.36 -23.68
C GLU A 352 -18.48 17.51 -24.84
N MET A 353 -17.20 17.13 -24.79
CA MET A 353 -16.50 16.36 -25.81
C MET A 353 -16.47 14.85 -25.49
N HIS A 354 -17.17 14.42 -24.44
CA HIS A 354 -17.14 13.06 -23.89
C HIS A 354 -15.76 12.60 -23.41
N GLU A 355 -14.92 13.55 -23.02
CA GLU A 355 -13.67 13.26 -22.32
C GLU A 355 -14.01 12.91 -20.86
N ALA A 356 -13.49 11.78 -20.37
CA ALA A 356 -13.93 11.22 -19.09
C ALA A 356 -12.97 11.58 -17.95
N LYS A 357 -13.54 11.87 -16.78
CA LYS A 357 -12.80 12.09 -15.53
C LYS A 357 -13.44 11.30 -14.37
N LEU A 358 -12.60 10.79 -13.47
CA LEU A 358 -13.05 10.12 -12.24
C LEU A 358 -13.33 11.12 -11.12
N THR A 359 -14.34 10.80 -10.32
CA THR A 359 -14.73 11.55 -9.11
C THR A 359 -15.14 10.61 -7.97
N ASP A 360 -15.46 11.15 -6.80
CA ASP A 360 -16.00 10.41 -5.65
C ASP A 360 -15.09 9.25 -5.17
N PHE A 361 -13.90 9.60 -4.68
CA PHE A 361 -12.91 8.66 -4.16
C PHE A 361 -13.33 8.12 -2.78
N GLY A 362 -13.43 6.80 -2.64
CA GLY A 362 -14.06 6.11 -1.50
C GLY A 362 -13.24 6.05 -0.22
N ILE A 363 -12.68 7.16 0.29
CA ILE A 363 -11.95 7.17 1.57
C ILE A 363 -12.86 6.81 2.74
N SER A 364 -14.09 7.32 2.75
CA SER A 364 -15.10 7.03 3.78
C SER A 364 -15.45 5.53 3.85
N ARG A 365 -15.28 4.81 2.74
CA ARG A 365 -15.57 3.38 2.65
C ARG A 365 -14.55 2.50 3.35
N GLU A 366 -13.28 2.91 3.47
CA GLU A 366 -12.28 2.11 4.21
C GLU A 366 -12.70 1.80 5.65
N ARG A 367 -13.39 2.76 6.28
CA ARG A 367 -13.83 2.64 7.68
C ARG A 367 -15.13 1.85 7.78
N LEU A 368 -16.03 2.00 6.81
CA LEU A 368 -17.29 1.26 6.73
C LEU A 368 -17.05 -0.22 6.38
N ASP A 369 -16.15 -0.51 5.44
CA ASP A 369 -15.77 -1.86 4.99
C ASP A 369 -15.11 -2.68 6.12
N ARG A 370 -14.46 -2.04 7.10
CA ARG A 370 -13.95 -2.73 8.30
C ARG A 370 -15.04 -3.10 9.30
N THR A 371 -16.26 -2.57 9.14
CA THR A 371 -17.38 -2.70 10.08
C THR A 371 -18.58 -3.40 9.43
N MET A 372 -18.38 -4.13 8.33
CA MET A 372 -19.41 -4.78 7.51
C MET A 372 -20.50 -5.45 8.34
N THR A 373 -21.60 -4.73 8.51
CA THR A 373 -22.88 -5.24 8.99
C THR A 373 -23.78 -5.41 7.77
N ALA A 374 -24.52 -6.51 7.75
CA ALA A 374 -25.39 -6.90 6.64
C ALA A 374 -26.36 -5.78 6.25
N GLY A 375 -26.06 -5.02 5.20
CA GLY A 375 -26.96 -4.01 4.64
C GLY A 375 -26.30 -2.73 4.11
N VAL A 376 -25.04 -2.44 4.46
CA VAL A 376 -24.31 -1.25 3.98
C VAL A 376 -23.22 -1.71 3.00
N GLY A 377 -23.46 -1.60 1.69
CA GLY A 377 -22.41 -1.88 0.70
C GLY A 377 -22.77 -2.74 -0.53
N THR A 378 -24.05 -2.97 -0.83
CA THR A 378 -24.48 -3.75 -2.01
C THR A 378 -24.25 -2.99 -3.33
N SER A 379 -22.98 -2.81 -3.71
CA SER A 379 -22.57 -2.23 -4.99
C SER A 379 -22.33 -3.35 -6.01
N LEU A 380 -22.99 -3.28 -7.18
CA LEU A 380 -22.83 -4.25 -8.25
C LEU A 380 -21.41 -4.26 -8.87
N TRP A 381 -20.63 -3.20 -8.65
CA TRP A 381 -19.27 -3.06 -9.18
C TRP A 381 -18.19 -3.57 -8.22
N MET A 382 -18.58 -3.94 -6.99
CA MET A 382 -17.63 -4.37 -5.97
C MET A 382 -16.94 -5.67 -6.39
N ALA A 383 -15.66 -5.82 -6.03
CA ALA A 383 -14.92 -7.05 -6.31
C ALA A 383 -15.27 -8.16 -5.30
N PRO A 384 -15.19 -9.45 -5.68
CA PRO A 384 -15.45 -10.59 -4.81
C PRO A 384 -14.73 -10.54 -3.45
N GLU A 385 -13.43 -10.27 -3.45
CA GLU A 385 -12.59 -10.21 -2.26
C GLU A 385 -13.00 -9.07 -1.32
N VAL A 386 -13.50 -7.96 -1.88
CA VAL A 386 -14.04 -6.83 -1.11
C VAL A 386 -15.37 -7.22 -0.46
N MET A 387 -16.25 -7.91 -1.20
CA MET A 387 -17.53 -8.41 -0.65
C MET A 387 -17.32 -9.40 0.50
N MET A 388 -16.27 -10.22 0.40
CA MET A 388 -15.91 -11.22 1.41
C MET A 388 -15.19 -10.61 2.63
N GLY A 389 -14.89 -9.30 2.61
CA GLY A 389 -14.14 -8.63 3.68
C GLY A 389 -12.69 -9.09 3.77
N GLU A 390 -12.15 -9.64 2.69
CA GLU A 390 -10.76 -10.06 2.60
C GLU A 390 -9.84 -8.84 2.42
N LYS A 391 -8.53 -9.06 2.54
CA LYS A 391 -7.57 -8.02 2.17
C LYS A 391 -7.60 -7.85 0.65
N TYR A 392 -7.65 -6.60 0.22
CA TYR A 392 -7.69 -6.23 -1.18
C TYR A 392 -6.69 -5.10 -1.47
N ASP A 393 -6.34 -4.95 -2.74
CA ASP A 393 -5.41 -3.97 -3.28
C ASP A 393 -6.04 -3.23 -4.48
N ASP A 394 -5.20 -2.61 -5.32
CA ASP A 394 -5.58 -1.90 -6.54
C ASP A 394 -6.32 -2.79 -7.56
N LYS A 395 -6.18 -4.12 -7.48
CA LYS A 395 -6.91 -5.07 -8.34
C LYS A 395 -8.41 -5.06 -8.11
N ALA A 396 -8.88 -4.57 -6.96
CA ALA A 396 -10.30 -4.36 -6.72
C ALA A 396 -10.88 -3.32 -7.69
N ASP A 397 -10.16 -2.22 -7.95
CA ASP A 397 -10.61 -1.22 -8.92
C ASP A 397 -10.60 -1.78 -10.35
N ILE A 398 -9.69 -2.69 -10.68
CA ILE A 398 -9.64 -3.34 -11.99
C ILE A 398 -10.87 -4.23 -12.22
N PHE A 399 -11.37 -4.91 -11.18
CA PHE A 399 -12.63 -5.63 -11.26
C PHE A 399 -13.79 -4.68 -11.55
N SER A 400 -13.90 -3.59 -10.78
CA SER A 400 -14.92 -2.56 -10.99
C SER A 400 -14.84 -1.94 -12.38
N PHE A 401 -13.63 -1.76 -12.92
CA PHE A 401 -13.39 -1.30 -14.28
C PHE A 401 -13.91 -2.30 -15.32
N GLY A 402 -13.68 -3.60 -15.12
CA GLY A 402 -14.25 -4.64 -15.99
C GLY A 402 -15.78 -4.66 -16.00
N VAL A 403 -16.42 -4.37 -14.85
CA VAL A 403 -17.87 -4.19 -14.77
C VAL A 403 -18.32 -2.94 -15.57
N VAL A 404 -17.56 -1.84 -15.51
CA VAL A 404 -17.84 -0.65 -16.35
C VAL A 404 -17.66 -0.94 -17.83
N LEU A 405 -16.68 -1.76 -18.24
CA LEU A 405 -16.52 -2.17 -19.64
C LEU A 405 -17.76 -2.92 -20.15
N SER A 406 -18.34 -3.79 -19.33
CA SER A 406 -19.61 -4.47 -19.65
C SER A 406 -20.76 -3.47 -19.84
N GLU A 407 -20.83 -2.42 -19.01
CA GLU A 407 -21.84 -1.36 -19.20
C GLU A 407 -21.61 -0.55 -20.48
N LEU A 408 -20.37 -0.22 -20.83
CA LEU A 408 -20.05 0.48 -22.09
C LEU A 408 -20.47 -0.33 -23.32
N ASP A 409 -20.27 -1.64 -23.25
CA ASP A 409 -20.65 -2.59 -24.28
C ASP A 409 -22.17 -2.72 -24.43
N LEU A 410 -22.85 -3.11 -23.34
CA LEU A 410 -24.26 -3.52 -23.36
C LEU A 410 -25.26 -2.40 -23.08
N HIS A 411 -24.77 -1.25 -22.60
CA HIS A 411 -25.56 -0.10 -22.13
C HIS A 411 -26.49 -0.36 -20.94
N THR A 412 -26.69 -1.60 -20.51
CA THR A 412 -27.58 -1.93 -19.39
C THR A 412 -26.87 -1.79 -18.05
N LEU A 413 -27.61 -1.82 -16.93
CA LEU A 413 -27.01 -1.99 -15.62
C LEU A 413 -26.27 -3.35 -15.53
N PRO A 414 -25.23 -3.47 -14.68
CA PRO A 414 -24.53 -4.73 -14.48
C PRO A 414 -25.50 -5.87 -14.12
N TYR A 415 -25.27 -7.04 -14.73
CA TYR A 415 -26.04 -8.27 -14.49
C TYR A 415 -27.55 -8.19 -14.80
N ALA A 416 -28.01 -7.19 -15.57
CA ALA A 416 -29.43 -7.04 -15.89
C ALA A 416 -30.02 -8.24 -16.65
N GLN A 417 -29.22 -8.88 -17.51
CA GLN A 417 -29.57 -10.06 -18.29
C GLN A 417 -29.84 -11.25 -17.37
N ILE A 418 -28.87 -11.57 -16.50
CA ILE A 418 -28.99 -12.63 -15.46
C ILE A 418 -30.24 -12.42 -14.60
N LYS A 419 -30.51 -11.18 -14.15
CA LYS A 419 -31.72 -10.89 -13.35
C LYS A 419 -33.00 -11.19 -14.14
N ARG A 420 -33.07 -10.77 -15.42
CA ARG A 420 -34.22 -11.01 -16.30
C ARG A 420 -34.42 -12.49 -16.62
N GLU A 421 -33.34 -13.24 -16.84
CA GLU A 421 -33.42 -14.68 -17.11
C GLU A 421 -33.91 -15.46 -15.89
N MET A 422 -33.39 -15.14 -14.71
CA MET A 422 -33.85 -15.77 -13.47
C MET A 422 -35.32 -15.47 -13.19
N GLU A 423 -35.77 -14.24 -13.45
CA GLU A 423 -37.17 -13.86 -13.33
C GLU A 423 -38.06 -14.63 -14.31
N ARG A 424 -37.64 -14.80 -15.57
CA ARG A 424 -38.38 -15.61 -16.56
C ARG A 424 -38.45 -17.09 -16.19
N SER A 425 -37.35 -17.66 -15.70
CA SER A 425 -37.25 -19.09 -15.42
C SER A 425 -37.90 -19.51 -14.09
N HIS A 426 -37.85 -18.65 -13.07
CA HIS A 426 -38.30 -18.98 -11.70
C HIS A 426 -39.46 -18.10 -11.20
N GLY A 427 -39.95 -17.15 -12.00
CA GLY A 427 -41.07 -16.28 -11.65
C GLY A 427 -40.77 -15.25 -10.54
N ARG A 428 -39.50 -15.10 -10.13
CA ARG A 428 -39.10 -14.16 -9.08
C ARG A 428 -37.79 -13.45 -9.42
N GLN A 429 -37.77 -12.15 -9.18
CA GLN A 429 -36.56 -11.35 -9.31
C GLN A 429 -35.53 -11.71 -8.22
N MET A 430 -34.29 -11.94 -8.63
CA MET A 430 -33.18 -12.21 -7.73
C MET A 430 -32.80 -10.95 -6.94
N SER A 431 -32.58 -11.08 -5.63
CA SER A 431 -32.06 -9.98 -4.81
C SER A 431 -30.60 -9.68 -5.15
N ASP A 432 -30.20 -8.42 -5.00
CA ASP A 432 -28.82 -8.01 -5.26
C ASP A 432 -27.82 -8.74 -4.36
N ALA A 433 -28.18 -9.03 -3.10
CA ALA A 433 -27.35 -9.82 -2.20
C ALA A 433 -27.11 -11.24 -2.72
N THR A 434 -28.15 -11.92 -3.22
CA THR A 434 -28.03 -13.26 -3.82
C THR A 434 -27.18 -13.24 -5.08
N LEU A 435 -27.35 -12.21 -5.91
CA LEU A 435 -26.54 -12.02 -7.12
C LEU A 435 -25.06 -11.84 -6.77
N LEU A 436 -24.75 -10.94 -5.84
CA LEU A 436 -23.36 -10.68 -5.45
C LEU A 436 -22.73 -11.90 -4.77
N GLN A 437 -23.49 -12.69 -4.01
CA GLN A 437 -23.01 -13.97 -3.49
C GLN A 437 -22.62 -14.94 -4.62
N ARG A 438 -23.42 -15.03 -5.69
CA ARG A 438 -23.08 -15.85 -6.86
C ARG A 438 -21.84 -15.34 -7.58
N VAL A 439 -21.66 -14.03 -7.68
CA VAL A 439 -20.45 -13.41 -8.25
C VAL A 439 -19.22 -13.76 -7.40
N ALA A 440 -19.32 -13.62 -6.08
CA ALA A 440 -18.23 -13.94 -5.15
C ALA A 440 -17.80 -15.42 -5.22
N MET A 441 -18.76 -16.32 -5.43
CA MET A 441 -18.52 -17.76 -5.62
C MET A 441 -18.04 -18.12 -7.03
N GLY A 442 -17.91 -17.16 -7.96
CA GLY A 442 -17.57 -17.40 -9.35
C GLY A 442 -18.65 -18.15 -10.15
N ALA A 443 -19.87 -18.24 -9.62
CA ALA A 443 -21.00 -18.90 -10.28
C ALA A 443 -21.65 -18.03 -11.37
N THR A 444 -21.38 -16.73 -11.37
CA THR A 444 -21.85 -15.80 -12.40
C THR A 444 -20.85 -14.65 -12.59
N SER A 445 -20.86 -14.04 -13.76
CA SER A 445 -20.03 -12.88 -14.10
C SER A 445 -20.82 -11.94 -15.02
N VAL A 446 -20.32 -10.73 -15.22
CA VAL A 446 -20.90 -9.80 -16.19
C VAL A 446 -20.78 -10.33 -17.61
N GLU A 447 -21.72 -9.93 -18.46
CA GLU A 447 -21.75 -10.31 -19.87
C GLU A 447 -21.09 -9.23 -20.74
N PHE A 448 -20.64 -9.68 -21.89
CA PHE A 448 -20.15 -8.87 -23.01
C PHE A 448 -20.86 -9.33 -24.27
N SER A 449 -21.15 -8.41 -25.19
CA SER A 449 -21.71 -8.76 -26.49
C SER A 449 -20.64 -9.42 -27.37
N ASP A 450 -21.09 -10.20 -28.35
CA ASP A 450 -20.22 -10.73 -29.40
C ASP A 450 -19.92 -9.67 -30.49
N VAL A 451 -20.24 -8.39 -30.23
CA VAL A 451 -20.15 -7.29 -31.20
C VAL A 451 -18.96 -6.39 -30.86
N GLY A 452 -18.00 -6.31 -31.77
CA GLY A 452 -16.82 -5.45 -31.65
C GLY A 452 -15.50 -6.23 -31.55
N PRO A 453 -14.39 -5.56 -31.22
CA PRO A 453 -13.09 -6.22 -31.13
C PRO A 453 -13.04 -7.26 -30.02
N GLN A 454 -12.70 -8.51 -30.36
CA GLN A 454 -12.57 -9.60 -29.39
C GLN A 454 -11.55 -9.27 -28.29
N SER A 455 -10.51 -8.52 -28.63
CA SER A 455 -9.51 -7.96 -27.72
C SER A 455 -10.10 -7.15 -26.57
N MET A 456 -11.20 -6.41 -26.80
CA MET A 456 -11.92 -5.68 -25.75
C MET A 456 -12.70 -6.61 -24.83
N VAL A 457 -13.36 -7.61 -25.40
CA VAL A 457 -14.11 -8.63 -24.64
C VAL A 457 -13.15 -9.43 -23.76
N ASP A 458 -11.99 -9.82 -24.30
CA ASP A 458 -10.95 -10.55 -23.58
C ASP A 458 -10.36 -9.71 -22.44
N LEU A 459 -10.13 -8.41 -22.68
CA LEU A 459 -9.72 -7.48 -21.62
C LEU A 459 -10.80 -7.39 -20.52
N GLY A 460 -12.06 -7.20 -20.91
CA GLY A 460 -13.19 -7.13 -19.98
C GLY A 460 -13.29 -8.38 -19.09
N ARG A 461 -13.21 -9.57 -19.70
CA ARG A 461 -13.22 -10.86 -19.00
C ARG A 461 -12.01 -11.04 -18.07
N ALA A 462 -10.82 -10.58 -18.49
CA ALA A 462 -9.63 -10.63 -17.64
C ALA A 462 -9.77 -9.70 -16.42
N CYS A 463 -10.34 -8.51 -16.60
CA CYS A 463 -10.58 -7.56 -15.51
C CYS A 463 -11.55 -8.11 -14.45
N VAL A 464 -12.61 -8.83 -14.85
CA VAL A 464 -13.61 -9.40 -13.92
C VAL A 464 -13.28 -10.81 -13.43
N SER A 465 -12.01 -11.21 -13.49
CA SER A 465 -11.59 -12.50 -12.90
C SER A 465 -11.85 -12.54 -11.40
N VAL A 466 -12.37 -13.64 -10.87
CA VAL A 466 -12.57 -13.81 -9.42
C VAL A 466 -11.24 -13.78 -8.69
N ASP A 467 -10.20 -14.37 -9.26
CA ASP A 467 -8.84 -14.35 -8.74
C ASP A 467 -8.17 -13.01 -9.07
N PRO A 468 -7.86 -12.15 -8.07
CA PRO A 468 -7.26 -10.83 -8.31
C PRO A 468 -5.91 -10.90 -9.03
N SER A 469 -5.15 -11.98 -8.85
CA SER A 469 -3.82 -12.14 -9.46
C SER A 469 -3.87 -12.33 -10.98
N LYS A 470 -5.03 -12.76 -11.51
CA LYS A 470 -5.26 -12.94 -12.96
C LYS A 470 -5.73 -11.67 -13.64
N ARG A 471 -6.10 -10.64 -12.88
CA ARG A 471 -6.51 -9.35 -13.42
C ARG A 471 -5.27 -8.59 -13.89
N PRO A 472 -5.31 -7.88 -15.02
CA PRO A 472 -4.22 -7.00 -15.42
C PRO A 472 -4.01 -5.90 -14.38
N CYS A 473 -2.84 -5.28 -14.31
CA CYS A 473 -2.71 -3.99 -13.62
C CYS A 473 -3.30 -2.86 -14.49
N ALA A 474 -3.53 -1.67 -13.91
CA ALA A 474 -4.08 -0.55 -14.65
C ALA A 474 -3.23 -0.18 -15.88
N ALA A 475 -1.89 -0.25 -15.76
CA ALA A 475 -0.98 0.05 -16.86
C ALA A 475 -1.06 -0.98 -18.01
N GLU A 476 -1.21 -2.27 -17.69
CA GLU A 476 -1.41 -3.33 -18.69
C GLU A 476 -2.76 -3.18 -19.40
N ALA A 477 -3.82 -2.85 -18.67
CA ALA A 477 -5.14 -2.58 -19.24
C ALA A 477 -5.10 -1.35 -20.16
N LEU A 478 -4.41 -0.29 -19.72
CA LEU A 478 -4.21 0.92 -20.51
C LEU A 478 -3.48 0.63 -21.83
N PHE A 479 -2.38 -0.14 -21.78
CA PHE A 479 -1.65 -0.54 -22.98
C PHE A 479 -2.55 -1.35 -23.95
N LYS A 480 -3.33 -2.30 -23.43
CA LYS A 480 -4.28 -3.07 -24.26
C LYS A 480 -5.30 -2.16 -24.95
N LEU A 481 -5.87 -1.18 -24.25
CA LEU A 481 -6.82 -0.22 -24.83
C LEU A 481 -6.19 0.62 -25.94
N GLN A 482 -4.94 1.06 -25.78
CA GLN A 482 -4.20 1.78 -26.83
C GLN A 482 -3.98 0.92 -28.08
N VAL A 483 -3.67 -0.37 -27.89
CA VAL A 483 -3.54 -1.32 -28.99
C VAL A 483 -4.88 -1.49 -29.73
N VAL A 484 -5.99 -1.63 -29.00
CA VAL A 484 -7.33 -1.73 -29.62
C VAL A 484 -7.66 -0.48 -30.44
N LEU A 485 -7.43 0.72 -29.90
CA LEU A 485 -7.73 1.98 -30.59
C LEU A 485 -6.88 2.20 -31.84
N SER A 486 -5.67 1.65 -31.88
CA SER A 486 -4.72 1.83 -33.00
C SER A 486 -4.80 0.74 -34.05
N LYS A 487 -5.25 -0.47 -33.71
CA LYS A 487 -5.29 -1.61 -34.63
C LYS A 487 -6.69 -2.04 -35.01
N ASP A 488 -7.58 -2.13 -34.04
CA ASP A 488 -8.89 -2.75 -34.22
C ASP A 488 -9.97 -1.72 -34.56
N LEU A 489 -9.75 -0.46 -34.16
CA LEU A 489 -10.67 0.68 -34.34
C LEU A 489 -9.99 1.89 -35.00
N ALA A 490 -8.94 1.64 -35.80
CA ALA A 490 -8.10 2.63 -36.47
C ALA A 490 -8.90 3.61 -37.35
#